data_AF-A0A1I6FZ89-F1
#
_entry.id   AF-A0A1I6FZ89-F1
#
_cell.length_a   1.000
_cell.length_b   1.000
_cell.length_c   1.000
_cell.angle_alpha   90.00
_cell.angle_beta   90.00
_cell.angle_gamma   90.00
#
_symmetry.space_group_name_H-M   'P 1'
#
loop_
_entity.id
_entity.type
_entity.pdbx_description
1 polymer ?
#
loop_
_entity_poly.entity_id
_entity_poly.type
_entity_poly.pdbx_seq_one_letter_code
_entity_poly.pdbx_strand_id
1 'polypeptide(L)'
;MRNAALTLGLIAGLMGIVVGLFGYGYAELTERHTEVGELFGAFENPNFIRFASFMAPLLAIAGGAMARARALWGGVLMLVSALCFYAAFGFNIGTMFPIGFAGLGGILAIAAGKPDEPKAHF
;
A
#
# COMPACT_ATOMS: atom_id res chain seq x y z
N MET A 1 -18.81 -7.51 -0.46
CA MET A 1 -17.85 -6.44 -0.11
C MET A 1 -16.53 -6.98 0.45
N ARG A 2 -16.53 -7.88 1.45
CA ARG A 2 -15.29 -8.41 2.08
C ARG A 2 -14.34 -9.12 1.10
N ASN A 3 -14.86 -9.97 0.21
CA ASN A 3 -14.04 -10.63 -0.82
C ASN A 3 -13.41 -9.65 -1.78
N ALA A 4 -14.16 -8.62 -2.20
CA ALA A 4 -13.63 -7.57 -3.04
C ALA A 4 -12.52 -6.80 -2.32
N ALA A 5 -12.74 -6.43 -1.05
CA ALA A 5 -11.73 -5.76 -0.23
C ALA A 5 -10.45 -6.60 -0.06
N LEU A 6 -10.58 -7.91 0.17
CA LEU A 6 -9.46 -8.84 0.21
C LEU A 6 -8.69 -8.84 -1.11
N THR A 7 -9.38 -9.04 -2.23
CA THR A 7 -8.76 -9.10 -3.56
C THR A 7 -8.06 -7.78 -3.90
N LEU A 8 -8.71 -6.65 -3.64
CA LEU A 8 -8.15 -5.34 -3.90
C LEU A 8 -6.92 -5.06 -3.02
N GLY A 9 -6.96 -5.39 -1.73
CA GLY A 9 -5.81 -5.23 -0.84
C GLY A 9 -4.60 -6.08 -1.27
N LEU A 10 -4.82 -7.32 -1.71
CA LEU A 10 -3.76 -8.18 -2.24
C LEU A 10 -3.15 -7.60 -3.53
N ILE A 11 -3.98 -7.19 -4.50
CA ILE A 11 -3.48 -6.61 -5.75
C ILE A 11 -2.73 -5.30 -5.49
N ALA A 12 -3.29 -4.42 -4.65
CA ALA A 12 -2.64 -3.17 -4.24
C ALA A 12 -1.28 -3.43 -3.60
N GLY A 13 -1.20 -4.42 -2.72
CA GLY A 13 0.04 -4.84 -2.07
C GLY A 13 1.09 -5.36 -3.04
N LEU A 14 0.72 -6.27 -3.93
CA LEU A 14 1.64 -6.85 -4.91
C LEU A 14 2.19 -5.80 -5.90
N MET A 15 1.31 -4.94 -6.42
CA MET A 15 1.75 -3.80 -7.24
C MET A 15 2.61 -2.83 -6.43
N GLY A 16 2.22 -2.61 -5.17
CA GLY A 16 2.94 -1.77 -4.22
C GLY A 16 4.35 -2.26 -3.91
N ILE A 17 4.61 -3.58 -3.89
CA ILE A 17 5.96 -4.13 -3.73
C ILE A 17 6.84 -3.70 -4.90
N VAL A 18 6.32 -3.76 -6.13
CA VAL A 18 7.07 -3.34 -7.32
C VAL A 18 7.42 -1.85 -7.22
N VAL A 19 6.43 -1.00 -6.91
CA VAL A 19 6.64 0.45 -6.68
C VAL A 19 7.66 0.68 -5.57
N GLY A 20 7.53 -0.03 -4.46
CA GLY A 20 8.41 0.10 -3.31
C GLY A 20 9.86 -0.26 -3.61
N LEU A 21 10.08 -1.33 -4.39
CA LEU A 21 11.42 -1.73 -4.83
C LEU A 21 12.08 -0.62 -5.66
N PHE A 22 11.37 -0.03 -6.61
CA PHE A 22 11.89 1.08 -7.41
C PHE A 22 12.13 2.34 -6.56
N GLY A 23 11.16 2.71 -5.71
CA GLY A 23 11.28 3.89 -4.84
C GLY A 23 12.43 3.76 -3.84
N TYR A 24 12.55 2.61 -3.17
CA TYR A 24 13.65 2.35 -2.24
C TYR A 24 14.98 2.30 -2.98
N GLY A 25 15.06 1.55 -4.08
CA GLY A 25 16.27 1.39 -4.87
C GLY A 25 16.79 2.72 -5.42
N TYR A 26 15.90 3.59 -5.91
CA TYR A 26 16.28 4.92 -6.39
C TYR A 26 16.75 5.84 -5.24
N ALA A 27 16.09 5.77 -4.08
CA ALA A 27 16.54 6.49 -2.89
C ALA A 27 17.93 6.02 -2.42
N GLU A 28 18.25 4.73 -2.53
CA GLU A 28 19.58 4.19 -2.22
C GLU A 28 20.62 4.60 -3.26
N LEU A 29 20.25 4.54 -4.54
CA LEU A 29 21.14 4.88 -5.67
C LEU A 29 21.58 6.34 -5.61
N THR A 30 20.64 7.26 -5.38
CA THR A 30 20.92 8.70 -5.31
C THR A 30 21.70 9.10 -4.06
N GLU A 31 21.61 8.34 -2.96
CA GLU A 31 22.44 8.55 -1.77
C GLU A 31 23.88 8.05 -1.99
N ARG A 32 24.07 6.91 -2.65
CA ARG A 32 25.41 6.33 -2.90
C ARG A 32 26.14 6.97 -4.07
N HIS A 33 25.41 7.52 -5.03
CA HIS A 33 25.96 8.12 -6.25
C HIS A 33 25.35 9.52 -6.45
N THR A 34 26.00 10.53 -5.86
CA THR A 34 25.52 11.93 -5.89
C THR A 34 25.36 12.48 -7.31
N GLU A 35 26.19 12.04 -8.26
CA GLU A 35 26.10 12.40 -9.68
C GLU A 35 24.72 12.04 -10.28
N VAL A 36 24.12 10.93 -9.86
CA VAL A 36 22.77 10.53 -10.31
C VAL A 36 21.71 11.49 -9.78
N GLY A 37 21.84 11.89 -8.51
CA GLY A 37 20.94 12.86 -7.89
C GLY A 37 21.06 14.26 -8.51
N GLU A 38 22.26 14.68 -8.89
CA GLU A 38 22.49 15.96 -9.57
C GLU A 38 21.92 16.00 -10.99
N LEU A 39 22.01 14.89 -11.73
CA LEU A 39 21.54 14.80 -13.11
C LEU A 39 20.05 14.54 -13.27
N PHE A 40 19.46 13.71 -12.39
CA PHE A 40 18.07 13.24 -12.52
C PHE A 40 17.15 13.70 -11.38
N GLY A 41 17.70 14.38 -10.37
CA GLY A 41 17.00 14.77 -9.16
C GLY A 41 17.10 13.71 -8.07
N ALA A 42 17.04 14.17 -6.82
CA ALA A 42 16.95 13.30 -5.64
C ALA A 42 15.61 13.54 -4.93
N PHE A 43 15.16 12.55 -4.16
CA PHE A 43 13.99 12.74 -3.29
C PHE A 43 14.31 13.73 -2.17
N GLU A 44 13.35 14.60 -1.85
CA GLU A 44 13.49 15.56 -0.75
C GLU A 44 13.63 14.87 0.63
N ASN A 45 12.95 13.73 0.81
CA ASN A 45 13.00 12.96 2.05
C ASN A 45 13.23 11.46 1.76
N PRO A 46 14.48 11.03 1.48
CA PRO A 46 14.80 9.64 1.13
C PRO A 46 14.40 8.63 2.22
N ASN A 47 14.53 9.01 3.50
CA ASN A 47 14.15 8.16 4.62
C ASN A 47 12.64 7.85 4.63
N PHE A 48 11.81 8.86 4.38
CA PHE A 48 10.37 8.67 4.29
C PHE A 48 10.00 7.81 3.08
N ILE A 49 10.66 8.01 1.93
CA ILE A 49 10.46 7.16 0.74
C ILE A 49 10.77 5.69 1.06
N ARG A 50 11.92 5.41 1.68
CA ARG A 50 12.31 4.04 2.08
C ARG A 50 11.30 3.40 3.03
N PHE A 51 10.85 4.15 4.03
CA PHE A 51 9.82 3.71 4.96
C PHE A 51 8.51 3.37 4.23
N ALA A 52 8.01 4.28 3.39
CA ALA A 52 6.75 4.11 2.67
C ALA A 52 6.83 2.97 1.64
N SER A 53 7.95 2.85 0.93
CA SER A 53 8.24 1.76 -0.01
C SER A 53 8.07 0.38 0.61
N PHE A 54 8.41 0.24 1.89
CA PHE A 54 8.27 -1.02 2.62
C PHE A 54 6.90 -1.15 3.29
N MET A 55 6.46 -0.11 4.00
CA MET A 55 5.26 -0.15 4.83
C MET A 55 3.96 -0.14 4.04
N ALA A 56 3.86 0.69 3.00
CA ALA A 56 2.63 0.82 2.23
C ALA A 56 2.14 -0.50 1.62
N PRO A 57 2.96 -1.29 0.90
CA PRO A 57 2.51 -2.58 0.39
C PRO A 57 2.19 -3.60 1.49
N LEU A 58 2.97 -3.60 2.58
CA LEU A 58 2.74 -4.52 3.71
C LEU A 58 1.36 -4.27 4.36
N LEU A 59 1.02 -3.00 4.56
CA LEU A 59 -0.27 -2.58 5.11
C LEU A 59 -1.45 -2.95 4.19
N ALA A 60 -1.27 -2.84 2.87
CA ALA A 60 -2.30 -3.25 1.92
C ALA A 60 -2.57 -4.77 1.98
N ILE A 61 -1.53 -5.60 2.00
CA ILE A 61 -1.65 -7.06 2.09
C ILE A 61 -2.28 -7.46 3.42
N ALA A 62 -1.76 -6.94 4.53
CA ALA A 62 -2.29 -7.24 5.86
C ALA A 62 -3.75 -6.78 5.98
N GLY A 63 -4.08 -5.60 5.48
CA GLY A 63 -5.43 -5.06 5.48
C GLY A 63 -6.41 -5.89 4.66
N GLY A 64 -6.02 -6.28 3.45
CA GLY A 64 -6.81 -7.17 2.59
C GLY A 64 -7.03 -8.55 3.22
N ALA A 65 -5.98 -9.16 3.76
CA ALA A 65 -6.07 -10.47 4.43
C ALA A 65 -6.99 -10.44 5.66
N MET A 66 -7.02 -9.31 6.38
CA MET A 66 -7.89 -9.13 7.55
C MET A 66 -9.34 -8.77 7.21
N ALA A 67 -9.67 -8.44 5.95
CA ALA A 67 -10.98 -7.89 5.58
C ALA A 67 -12.17 -8.80 5.94
N ARG A 68 -11.98 -10.12 6.01
CA ARG A 68 -13.05 -11.07 6.42
C ARG A 68 -13.23 -11.17 7.94
N ALA A 69 -12.13 -11.29 8.68
CA ALA A 69 -12.13 -11.55 10.12
C ALA A 69 -12.20 -10.27 10.98
N ARG A 70 -11.63 -9.16 10.50
CA ARG A 70 -11.55 -7.87 11.19
C ARG A 70 -11.73 -6.71 10.21
N ALA A 71 -12.91 -6.63 9.60
CA ALA A 71 -13.22 -5.70 8.51
C ALA A 71 -12.85 -4.23 8.79
N LEU A 72 -13.13 -3.72 10.00
CA LEU A 72 -12.77 -2.34 10.40
C LEU A 72 -11.24 -2.12 10.36
N TRP A 73 -10.48 -2.97 11.05
CA TRP A 73 -9.02 -2.86 11.10
C TRP A 73 -8.39 -3.09 9.73
N GLY A 74 -8.88 -4.10 8.99
CA GLY A 74 -8.41 -4.36 7.64
C GLY A 74 -8.62 -3.17 6.71
N GLY A 75 -9.79 -2.53 6.83
CA GLY A 75 -10.12 -1.31 6.10
C GLY A 75 -9.22 -0.13 6.46
N VAL A 76 -9.01 0.13 7.75
CA VAL A 76 -8.10 1.18 8.22
C VAL A 76 -6.68 0.98 7.69
N LEU A 77 -6.14 -0.25 7.75
CA LEU A 77 -4.79 -0.50 7.24
C LEU A 77 -4.67 -0.23 5.73
N MET A 78 -5.67 -0.60 4.93
CA MET A 78 -5.65 -0.32 3.50
C MET A 78 -5.76 1.19 3.20
N LEU A 79 -6.54 1.93 3.98
CA LEU A 79 -6.59 3.40 3.85
C LEU A 79 -5.26 4.05 4.23
N VAL A 80 -4.61 3.59 5.30
CA VAL A 80 -3.27 4.06 5.68
C VAL A 80 -2.25 3.72 4.60
N SER A 81 -2.33 2.54 3.99
CA SER A 81 -1.50 2.17 2.83
C SER A 81 -1.68 3.13 1.66
N ALA A 82 -2.92 3.42 1.27
CA ALA A 82 -3.22 4.37 0.19
C ALA A 82 -2.66 5.77 0.49
N LEU A 83 -2.86 6.25 1.72
CA LEU A 83 -2.31 7.54 2.17
C LEU A 83 -0.78 7.53 2.15
N CYS A 84 -0.16 6.43 2.55
CA CYS A 84 1.31 6.29 2.59
C CYS A 84 1.90 6.34 1.17
N PHE A 85 1.30 5.64 0.19
CA PHE A 85 1.69 5.75 -1.22
C PHE A 85 1.52 7.17 -1.75
N TYR A 86 0.37 7.80 -1.48
CA TYR A 86 0.10 9.15 -1.95
C TYR A 86 1.07 10.18 -1.34
N ALA A 87 1.35 10.08 -0.03
CA ALA A 87 2.26 10.99 0.65
C ALA A 87 3.71 10.84 0.18
N ALA A 88 4.15 9.62 -0.15
CA ALA A 88 5.53 9.36 -0.57
C ALA A 88 5.77 9.67 -2.05
N PHE A 89 4.84 9.31 -2.93
CA PHE A 89 5.06 9.33 -4.38
C PHE A 89 4.06 10.20 -5.16
N GLY A 90 3.04 10.74 -4.49
CA GLY A 90 1.90 11.36 -5.15
C GLY A 90 1.03 10.36 -5.92
N PHE A 91 0.08 10.89 -6.70
CA PHE A 91 -0.74 10.10 -7.61
C PHE A 91 -0.15 10.17 -9.03
N ASN A 92 0.48 9.07 -9.48
CA ASN A 92 1.13 8.99 -10.79
C ASN A 92 0.96 7.58 -11.39
N ILE A 93 1.54 7.32 -12.57
CA ILE A 93 1.39 6.03 -13.28
C ILE A 93 1.83 4.81 -12.47
N GLY A 94 2.86 4.94 -11.62
CA GLY A 94 3.34 3.87 -10.76
C GLY A 94 2.42 3.63 -9.56
N THR A 95 1.82 4.68 -9.00
CA THR A 95 1.11 4.61 -7.72
C THR A 95 -0.41 4.66 -7.84
N MET A 96 -0.98 5.05 -8.98
CA MET A 96 -2.43 5.23 -9.14
C MET A 96 -3.23 3.95 -8.86
N PHE A 97 -2.74 2.79 -9.31
CA PHE A 97 -3.41 1.51 -9.06
C PHE A 97 -3.25 1.04 -7.61
N PRO A 98 -2.04 1.00 -7.01
CA PRO A 98 -1.88 0.73 -5.58
C PRO A 98 -2.76 1.63 -4.70
N ILE A 99 -2.78 2.95 -4.95
CA ILE A 99 -3.61 3.91 -4.21
C ILE A 99 -5.09 3.62 -4.42
N GLY A 100 -5.53 3.45 -5.67
CA GLY A 100 -6.93 3.23 -6.00
C GLY A 100 -7.48 1.92 -5.40
N PHE A 101 -6.72 0.82 -5.52
CA PHE A 101 -7.13 -0.47 -5.00
C PHE A 101 -7.08 -0.54 -3.47
N ALA A 102 -6.05 0.01 -2.83
CA ALA A 102 -6.01 0.09 -1.37
C ALA A 102 -7.10 1.02 -0.84
N GLY A 103 -7.32 2.19 -1.47
CA GLY A 103 -8.36 3.14 -1.09
C GLY A 103 -9.77 2.54 -1.20
N LEU A 104 -10.11 1.99 -2.37
CA LEU A 104 -11.41 1.36 -2.58
C LEU A 104 -11.58 0.10 -1.72
N GLY A 105 -10.56 -0.75 -1.61
CA GLY A 105 -10.56 -1.92 -0.73
C GLY A 105 -10.78 -1.54 0.73
N GLY A 106 -10.14 -0.46 1.19
CA GLY A 106 -10.32 0.15 2.50
C GLY A 106 -11.76 0.56 2.77
N ILE A 107 -12.35 1.35 1.88
CA ILE A 107 -13.75 1.79 1.97
C ILE A 107 -14.70 0.59 1.99
N LEU A 108 -14.50 -0.39 1.10
CA LEU A 108 -15.35 -1.58 1.02
C LEU A 108 -15.24 -2.47 2.27
N ALA A 109 -14.05 -2.57 2.88
CA ALA A 109 -13.88 -3.31 4.12
C ALA A 109 -14.62 -2.62 5.29
N ILE A 110 -14.49 -1.30 5.43
CA ILE A 110 -15.20 -0.56 6.48
C ILE A 110 -16.72 -0.64 6.26
N ALA A 111 -17.18 -0.44 5.02
CA ALA A 111 -18.60 -0.53 4.66
C ALA A 111 -19.20 -1.94 4.85
N ALA A 112 -18.37 -2.98 4.85
CA ALA A 112 -18.83 -4.35 5.09
C ALA A 112 -19.31 -4.61 6.53
N GLY A 113 -19.03 -3.71 7.48
CA GLY A 113 -19.57 -3.78 8.84
C GLY A 113 -19.13 -5.02 9.62
N LYS A 114 -20.08 -5.79 10.19
CA LYS A 114 -19.81 -6.96 11.03
C LYS A 114 -18.91 -7.98 10.28
N PRO A 115 -17.80 -8.45 10.85
CA PRO A 115 -16.97 -9.49 10.25
C PRO A 115 -17.73 -10.80 10.02
N ASP A 116 -17.22 -11.65 9.12
CA ASP A 116 -17.78 -12.99 8.92
C ASP A 116 -17.60 -13.82 10.20
N GLU A 117 -18.67 -14.42 10.70
CA GLU A 117 -18.58 -15.40 11.78
C GLU A 117 -17.98 -16.70 11.23
N PRO A 118 -16.89 -17.22 11.82
CA PRO A 118 -16.38 -18.53 11.43
C PRO A 118 -17.41 -19.59 11.79
N LYS A 119 -18.09 -20.13 10.78
CA LYS A 119 -18.91 -21.33 10.93
C LYS A 119 -18.00 -22.54 10.79
N ALA A 120 -17.93 -23.37 11.83
CA ALA A 120 -17.27 -24.65 11.74
C ALA A 120 -17.97 -25.49 10.67
N HIS A 121 -17.24 -25.90 9.65
CA HIS A 121 -17.77 -26.80 8.63
C HIS A 121 -17.60 -28.28 9.00
N PHE A 122 -16.94 -28.57 10.14
CA PHE A 122 -16.81 -29.87 10.79
C PHE A 122 -16.59 -29.66 12.29
#